data_AF-A0A835W2T9-F1
#
_entry.id   AF-A0A835W2T9-F1
#
_cell.length_a   1.000
_cell.length_b   1.000
_cell.length_c   1.000
_cell.angle_alpha   90.00
_cell.angle_beta   90.00
_cell.angle_gamma   90.00
#
_symmetry.space_group_name_H-M   'P 1'
#
loop_
_entity.id
_entity.type
_entity.pdbx_description
1 polymer ?
#
loop_
_entity_poly.entity_id
_entity_poly.type
_entity_poly.pdbx_seq_one_letter_code
_entity_poly.pdbx_strand_id
1 'polypeptide(L)'
;MCPARRAAGGGRRASAVARHAAVAPAPTNTDPRDAELRALDDKLSWRPLQLDPAGYYIIKLDREARELIAEHYSNNINEKGLAVDDETGEVIGCKKSSSVRLPRRVFRGRTAKELSVRILEQRQQGQAEEPGQEGTDAQEQGALPWISRLEHANYLGREFVRAEMALLTGTEYVQD
;
A
#
# COMPACT_ATOMS: atom_id res chain seq x y z
N MET A 1 -73.43 6.34 9.93
CA MET A 1 -72.78 6.90 11.13
C MET A 1 -71.79 5.86 11.66
N CYS A 2 -70.49 6.07 11.44
CA CYS A 2 -69.42 5.29 12.09
C CYS A 2 -68.83 6.15 13.21
N PRO A 3 -68.69 5.65 14.45
CA PRO A 3 -67.96 6.37 15.48
C PRO A 3 -66.46 6.12 15.37
N ALA A 4 -65.71 7.15 15.75
CA ALA A 4 -64.27 7.27 15.61
C ALA A 4 -63.48 6.85 16.87
N ARG A 5 -62.19 6.59 16.64
CA ARG A 5 -61.01 6.80 17.52
C ARG A 5 -60.75 5.89 18.72
N ARG A 6 -59.56 5.25 18.68
CA ARG A 6 -58.40 5.28 19.64
C ARG A 6 -57.44 4.15 19.23
N ALA A 7 -56.12 4.15 19.43
CA ALA A 7 -55.18 5.06 20.06
C ALA A 7 -53.79 4.81 19.43
N ALA A 8 -52.93 5.82 19.50
CA ALA A 8 -51.53 5.76 19.09
C ALA A 8 -50.73 4.76 19.96
N GLY A 9 -50.10 3.78 19.32
CA GLY A 9 -49.06 2.94 19.91
C GLY A 9 -47.70 3.35 19.38
N GLY A 10 -47.07 4.33 20.03
CA GLY A 10 -45.68 4.72 19.76
C GLY A 10 -44.72 3.62 20.20
N GLY A 11 -44.42 2.70 19.29
CA GLY A 11 -43.36 1.71 19.48
C GLY A 11 -42.00 2.41 19.50
N ARG A 12 -41.43 2.60 20.69
CA ARG A 12 -40.03 3.00 20.86
C ARG A 12 -39.16 1.93 20.19
N ARG A 13 -38.61 2.24 19.02
CA ARG A 13 -37.50 1.46 18.44
C ARG A 13 -36.34 1.57 19.41
N ALA A 14 -36.01 0.48 20.09
CA ALA A 14 -34.75 0.35 20.80
C ALA A 14 -33.63 0.53 19.76
N SER A 15 -32.91 1.65 19.86
CA SER A 15 -31.68 1.86 19.11
C SER A 15 -30.67 0.85 19.63
N ALA A 16 -30.38 -0.18 18.84
CA ALA A 16 -29.29 -1.09 19.11
C ALA A 16 -27.98 -0.32 18.90
N VAL A 17 -27.48 0.30 19.97
CA VAL A 17 -26.13 0.85 20.00
C VAL A 17 -25.18 -0.33 19.80
N ALA A 18 -24.56 -0.41 18.62
CA ALA A 18 -23.52 -1.37 18.33
C ALA A 18 -22.47 -1.27 19.44
N ARG A 19 -22.30 -2.35 20.20
CA ARG A 19 -21.24 -2.48 21.18
C ARG A 19 -19.93 -2.32 20.41
N HIS A 20 -19.23 -1.21 20.62
CA HIS A 20 -17.84 -1.11 20.23
C HIS A 20 -17.13 -2.28 20.89
N ALA A 21 -16.67 -3.23 20.08
CA ALA A 21 -15.78 -4.27 20.56
C ALA A 21 -14.62 -3.58 21.28
N ALA A 22 -14.34 -3.99 22.52
CA ALA A 22 -13.22 -3.46 23.26
C ALA A 22 -11.97 -3.61 22.38
N VAL A 23 -11.36 -2.47 22.04
CA VAL A 23 -10.06 -2.44 21.37
C VAL A 23 -9.13 -3.28 22.25
N ALA A 24 -8.64 -4.40 21.71
CA ALA A 24 -7.61 -5.17 22.40
C ALA A 24 -6.47 -4.20 22.72
N PRO A 25 -5.99 -4.12 23.98
CA PRO A 25 -4.88 -3.25 24.29
C PRO A 25 -3.75 -3.55 23.31
N ALA A 26 -3.23 -2.50 22.66
CA ALA A 26 -2.04 -2.63 21.82
C ALA A 26 -0.99 -3.42 22.61
N PRO A 27 -0.19 -4.29 21.98
CA PRO A 27 0.90 -4.94 22.68
C PRO A 27 1.85 -3.84 23.19
N THR A 28 1.68 -3.45 24.44
CA THR A 28 2.55 -2.51 25.12
C THR A 28 3.75 -3.32 25.56
N ASN A 29 4.59 -3.70 24.59
CA ASN A 29 5.94 -4.07 24.92
C ASN A 29 6.55 -2.81 25.56
N THR A 30 6.65 -2.88 26.89
CA THR A 30 7.03 -1.78 27.79
C THR A 30 8.50 -1.89 28.18
N ASP A 31 9.23 -2.71 27.43
CA ASP A 31 10.65 -2.89 27.63
C ASP A 31 11.36 -1.61 27.20
N PRO A 32 12.16 -0.96 28.06
CA PRO A 32 12.93 0.21 27.66
C PRO A 32 13.82 -0.05 26.43
N ARG A 33 14.21 -1.30 26.18
CA ARG A 33 14.93 -1.70 24.97
C ARG A 33 14.13 -1.47 23.68
N ASP A 34 12.80 -1.51 23.74
CA ASP A 34 11.96 -1.22 22.57
C ASP A 34 12.10 0.25 22.13
N ALA A 35 12.28 1.17 23.07
CA ALA A 35 12.49 2.59 22.76
C ALA A 35 13.88 2.83 22.15
N GLU A 36 14.92 2.18 22.69
CA GLU A 36 16.27 2.24 22.13
C GLU A 36 16.35 1.64 20.72
N LEU A 37 15.67 0.51 20.49
CA LEU A 37 15.58 -0.13 19.17
C LEU A 37 14.83 0.74 18.17
N ARG A 38 13.71 1.37 18.57
CA ARG A 38 12.98 2.33 17.72
C ARG A 38 13.86 3.53 17.34
N ALA A 39 14.60 4.10 18.29
CA ALA A 39 15.50 5.22 18.02
C ALA A 39 16.65 4.83 17.07
N LEU A 40 17.15 3.59 17.19
CA LEU A 40 18.14 3.04 16.24
C LEU A 40 17.54 2.91 14.84
N ASP A 41 16.34 2.35 14.72
CA ASP A 41 15.62 2.22 13.46
C ASP A 41 15.38 3.59 12.81
N ASP A 42 14.86 4.57 13.56
CA ASP A 42 14.63 5.94 13.08
C ASP A 42 15.92 6.55 12.54
N LYS A 43 17.03 6.40 13.27
CA LYS A 43 18.36 6.85 12.83
C LYS A 43 18.80 6.18 11.52
N LEU A 44 18.51 4.88 11.37
CA LEU A 44 18.86 4.12 10.16
C LEU A 44 17.97 4.47 8.96
N SER A 45 16.74 4.94 9.20
CA SER A 45 15.81 5.42 8.15
C SER A 45 16.25 6.73 7.50
N TRP A 46 17.06 7.56 8.17
CA TRP A 46 17.64 8.79 7.58
C TRP A 46 18.71 8.54 6.51
N ARG A 47 19.09 7.28 6.28
CA ARG A 47 20.10 6.97 5.25
C ARG A 47 19.51 7.24 3.86
N PRO A 48 20.29 7.84 2.95
CA PRO A 48 19.82 8.04 1.59
C PRO A 48 19.60 6.68 0.91
N LEU A 49 18.37 6.43 0.46
CA LEU A 49 18.03 5.31 -0.41
C LEU A 49 18.11 5.78 -1.87
N GLN A 50 18.81 5.02 -2.71
CA GLN A 50 18.79 5.31 -4.15
C GLN A 50 17.39 5.00 -4.70
N LEU A 51 16.87 5.90 -5.55
CA LEU A 51 15.62 5.64 -6.27
C LEU A 51 15.74 4.33 -7.06
N ASP A 52 14.75 3.47 -6.88
CA ASP A 52 14.64 2.22 -7.62
C ASP A 52 14.17 2.51 -9.06
N PRO A 53 14.92 2.13 -10.10
CA PRO A 53 14.50 2.30 -11.49
C PRO A 53 13.11 1.73 -11.80
N ALA A 54 12.70 0.68 -11.09
CA ALA A 54 11.38 0.08 -11.29
C ALA A 54 10.24 0.97 -10.79
N GLY A 55 10.50 1.93 -9.89
CA GLY A 55 9.50 2.84 -9.33
C GLY A 55 9.50 2.91 -7.81
N TYR A 56 8.41 3.42 -7.24
CA TYR A 56 8.19 3.47 -5.79
C TYR A 56 6.77 3.02 -5.45
N TYR A 57 6.51 2.81 -4.16
CA TYR A 57 5.21 2.37 -3.66
C TYR A 57 4.62 3.33 -2.63
N ILE A 58 3.29 3.46 -2.67
CA ILE A 58 2.49 4.01 -1.58
C ILE A 58 1.71 2.87 -0.95
N ILE A 59 1.85 2.70 0.36
CA ILE A 59 1.19 1.64 1.11
C ILE A 59 -0.03 2.20 1.85
N LYS A 60 -1.17 1.51 1.74
CA LYS A 60 -2.44 1.88 2.37
C LYS A 60 -3.07 0.67 3.06
N LEU A 61 -3.97 0.94 3.99
CA LEU A 61 -4.75 -0.07 4.69
C LEU A 61 -6.22 -0.01 4.27
N ASP A 62 -6.73 -1.12 3.77
CA ASP A 62 -8.16 -1.34 3.57
C ASP A 62 -8.71 -2.04 4.82
N ARG A 63 -9.17 -1.26 5.79
CA ARG A 63 -9.63 -1.80 7.08
C ARG A 63 -10.94 -2.55 6.98
N GLU A 64 -11.77 -2.22 5.98
CA GLU A 64 -13.04 -2.91 5.73
C GLU A 64 -12.78 -4.29 5.12
N ALA A 65 -11.94 -4.36 4.08
CA ALA A 65 -11.57 -5.64 3.45
C ALA A 65 -10.54 -6.44 4.27
N ARG A 66 -9.91 -5.83 5.28
CA ARG A 66 -8.78 -6.39 6.03
C ARG A 66 -7.59 -6.73 5.12
N GLU A 67 -7.25 -5.79 4.24
CA GLU A 67 -6.16 -5.94 3.27
C GLU A 67 -5.14 -4.81 3.37
N LEU A 68 -3.90 -5.13 3.03
CA LEU A 68 -2.84 -4.21 2.65
C LEU A 68 -2.98 -3.89 1.17
N ILE A 69 -2.80 -2.61 0.81
CA ILE A 69 -2.74 -2.14 -0.57
C ILE A 69 -1.37 -1.53 -0.81
N ALA A 70 -0.66 -1.96 -1.85
CA ALA A 70 0.54 -1.31 -2.35
C ALA A 70 0.31 -0.81 -3.77
N GLU A 71 0.32 0.51 -3.92
CA GLU A 71 0.17 1.22 -5.19
C GLU A 71 1.56 1.53 -5.76
N HIS A 72 1.86 0.99 -6.94
CA HIS A 72 3.13 1.19 -7.63
C HIS A 72 3.07 2.39 -8.57
N TYR A 73 4.13 3.18 -8.57
CA TYR A 73 4.29 4.39 -9.38
C TYR A 73 5.69 4.45 -10.00
N SER A 74 5.83 5.02 -11.19
CA SER A 74 7.12 5.22 -11.84
C SER A 74 7.99 6.29 -11.16
N ASN A 75 9.27 6.33 -11.53
CA ASN A 75 10.17 7.43 -11.19
C ASN A 75 10.44 8.35 -12.40
N ASN A 76 9.53 8.39 -13.39
CA ASN A 76 9.78 9.17 -14.60
C ASN A 76 9.76 10.67 -14.27
N ILE A 77 10.92 11.29 -14.50
CA ILE A 77 11.18 12.71 -14.30
C ILE A 77 11.75 13.22 -15.62
N ASN A 78 11.23 14.33 -16.15
CA ASN A 78 11.78 14.94 -17.36
C ASN A 78 13.09 15.69 -17.09
N GLU A 79 13.73 16.19 -18.15
CA GLU A 79 14.98 16.97 -18.10
C GLU A 79 14.90 18.22 -17.19
N LYS A 80 13.69 18.67 -16.86
CA LYS A 80 13.44 19.84 -15.98
C LYS A 80 13.25 19.44 -14.51
N GLY A 81 13.46 18.17 -14.16
CA GLY A 81 13.28 17.68 -12.79
C GLY A 81 11.80 17.52 -12.38
N LEU A 82 10.87 17.49 -13.34
CA LEU A 82 9.44 17.38 -13.06
C LEU A 82 8.95 15.95 -13.30
N ALA A 83 8.16 15.40 -12.38
CA ALA A 83 7.50 14.11 -12.56
C ALA A 83 6.62 14.16 -13.81
N VAL A 84 6.72 13.13 -14.65
CA VAL A 84 5.91 12.99 -15.86
C VAL A 84 5.10 11.71 -15.83
N ASP A 85 3.96 11.74 -16.49
CA ASP A 85 3.19 10.54 -16.79
C ASP A 85 3.94 9.70 -17.82
N ASP A 86 3.89 8.38 -17.67
CA ASP A 86 4.75 7.49 -18.44
C ASP A 86 4.21 7.14 -19.82
N GLU A 87 2.90 7.19 -19.99
CA GLU A 87 2.24 6.88 -21.25
C GLU A 87 2.17 8.12 -22.13
N THR A 88 1.98 9.30 -21.54
CA THR A 88 1.77 10.57 -22.24
C THR A 88 3.00 11.47 -22.24
N GLY A 89 3.95 11.28 -21.31
CA GLY A 89 5.11 12.17 -21.13
C GLY A 89 4.75 13.55 -20.56
N GLU A 90 3.49 13.77 -20.18
CA GLU A 90 3.01 15.06 -19.67
C GLU A 90 3.47 15.29 -18.23
N VAL A 91 3.76 16.55 -17.90
CA VAL A 91 4.17 16.93 -16.54
C VAL A 91 3.00 16.79 -15.57
N ILE A 92 3.22 16.04 -14.49
CA ILE A 92 2.29 15.90 -13.38
C ILE A 92 2.43 17.17 -12.51
N GLY A 93 1.66 18.22 -12.85
CA GLY A 93 1.77 19.55 -12.27
C GLY A 93 0.74 19.86 -11.15
N CYS A 94 1.19 20.55 -10.10
CA CYS A 94 0.38 20.96 -8.93
C CYS A 94 -0.59 22.14 -9.19
N LYS A 95 -1.11 22.33 -10.41
CA LYS A 95 -2.04 23.45 -10.71
C LYS A 95 -3.34 22.96 -11.33
N LYS A 96 -4.40 22.87 -10.50
CA LYS A 96 -5.85 22.93 -10.80
C LYS A 96 -6.40 22.24 -12.08
N SER A 97 -5.66 21.36 -12.74
CA SER A 97 -6.12 20.44 -13.77
C SER A 97 -5.74 19.03 -13.37
N SER A 98 -6.67 18.41 -12.66
CA SER A 98 -6.86 17.00 -12.32
C SER A 98 -6.22 15.96 -13.26
N SER A 99 -4.90 15.76 -13.22
CA SER A 99 -4.32 14.44 -13.44
C SER A 99 -4.00 13.84 -12.07
N VAL A 100 -4.99 13.17 -11.48
CA VAL A 100 -4.73 12.30 -10.33
C VAL A 100 -3.77 11.23 -10.83
N ARG A 101 -2.56 11.17 -10.26
CA ARG A 101 -1.58 10.16 -10.62
C ARG A 101 -2.18 8.77 -10.36
N LEU A 102 -2.43 8.02 -11.42
CA LEU A 102 -2.91 6.65 -11.30
C LEU A 102 -1.72 5.72 -11.06
N PRO A 103 -1.86 4.73 -10.16
CA PRO A 103 -0.83 3.72 -10.01
C PRO A 103 -0.74 2.86 -11.26
N ARG A 104 0.48 2.54 -11.69
CA ARG A 104 0.72 1.58 -12.79
C ARG A 104 0.23 0.18 -12.45
N ARG A 105 0.29 -0.16 -11.16
CA ARG A 105 -0.14 -1.45 -10.64
C ARG A 105 -0.61 -1.29 -9.20
N VAL A 106 -1.66 -2.02 -8.84
CA VAL A 106 -2.12 -2.12 -7.45
C VAL A 106 -1.99 -3.56 -7.01
N PHE A 107 -1.23 -3.79 -5.96
CA PHE A 107 -1.12 -5.07 -5.29
C PHE A 107 -1.95 -5.04 -4.02
N ARG A 108 -2.65 -6.15 -3.75
CA ARG A 108 -3.41 -6.36 -2.53
C ARG A 108 -2.92 -7.62 -1.85
N GLY A 109 -2.98 -7.68 -0.52
CA GLY A 109 -2.62 -8.88 0.24
C GLY A 109 -3.17 -8.80 1.66
N ARG A 110 -3.49 -9.95 2.26
CA ARG A 110 -3.99 -10.02 3.64
C ARG A 110 -2.88 -10.00 4.69
N THR A 111 -1.66 -10.33 4.26
CA THR A 111 -0.45 -10.37 5.09
C THR A 111 0.70 -9.70 4.38
N ALA A 112 1.73 -9.29 5.12
CA ALA A 112 2.94 -8.73 4.53
C ALA A 112 3.59 -9.72 3.54
N LYS A 113 3.62 -11.00 3.91
CA LYS A 113 4.19 -12.07 3.09
C LYS A 113 3.44 -12.26 1.77
N GLU A 114 2.11 -12.29 1.82
CA GLU A 114 1.30 -12.40 0.61
C GLU A 114 1.55 -11.23 -0.33
N LEU A 115 1.64 -10.00 0.20
CA LEU A 115 1.91 -8.82 -0.59
C LEU A 115 3.32 -8.85 -1.21
N SER A 116 4.35 -9.23 -0.42
CA SER A 116 5.72 -9.40 -0.91
C SER A 116 5.82 -10.43 -2.04
N VAL A 117 5.23 -11.61 -1.86
CA VAL A 117 5.22 -12.67 -2.89
C VAL A 117 4.57 -12.15 -4.17
N ARG A 118 3.42 -11.47 -4.06
CA ARG A 118 2.75 -10.91 -5.25
C ARG A 118 3.62 -9.89 -5.97
N ILE A 119 4.30 -9.00 -5.26
CA ILE A 119 5.18 -7.99 -5.86
C ILE A 119 6.41 -8.62 -6.53
N LEU A 120 7.04 -9.59 -5.86
CA LEU A 120 8.29 -10.19 -6.31
C LEU A 120 8.08 -11.25 -7.40
N GLU A 121 6.96 -11.96 -7.40
CA GLU A 121 6.77 -13.12 -8.28
C GLU A 121 5.75 -12.87 -9.41
N GLN A 122 4.84 -11.89 -9.29
CA GLN A 122 3.89 -11.61 -10.38
C GLN A 122 4.57 -10.85 -11.52
N ARG A 123 4.68 -11.53 -12.66
CA ARG A 123 5.13 -10.95 -13.93
C ARG A 123 4.09 -9.96 -14.49
N GLN A 124 4.56 -9.02 -15.32
CA GLN A 124 3.68 -8.10 -16.06
C GLN A 124 2.72 -8.91 -16.94
N GLN A 125 1.41 -8.70 -16.78
CA GLN A 125 0.42 -9.24 -17.70
C GLN A 125 0.46 -8.41 -18.99
N GLY A 126 0.76 -9.03 -20.13
CA GLY A 126 0.72 -8.37 -21.45
C GLY A 126 2.00 -8.38 -22.27
N GLN A 127 3.11 -8.95 -21.78
CA GLN A 127 4.20 -9.36 -22.66
C GLN A 127 3.82 -10.71 -23.27
N ALA A 128 3.20 -10.70 -24.45
CA ALA A 128 3.13 -11.91 -25.25
C ALA A 128 4.56 -12.35 -25.52
N GLU A 129 4.92 -13.57 -25.13
CA GLU A 129 6.09 -14.23 -25.67
C GLU A 129 5.85 -14.35 -27.18
N GLU A 130 6.52 -13.51 -27.98
CA GLU A 130 6.60 -13.72 -29.43
C GLU A 130 7.29 -15.08 -29.65
N PRO A 131 6.58 -16.11 -30.15
CA PRO A 131 7.17 -17.43 -30.27
C PRO A 131 8.01 -17.44 -31.55
N GLY A 132 9.32 -17.16 -31.43
CA GLY A 132 10.18 -17.26 -32.62
C GLY A 132 11.59 -16.68 -32.62
N GLN A 133 12.26 -16.46 -31.48
CA GLN A 133 13.68 -16.09 -31.51
C GLN A 133 14.53 -17.05 -30.68
N GLU A 134 14.86 -18.19 -31.29
CA GLU A 134 16.06 -18.96 -30.99
C GLU A 134 17.26 -18.14 -31.49
N GLY A 135 18.06 -17.58 -30.58
CA GLY A 135 19.26 -16.85 -30.98
C GLY A 135 19.97 -16.11 -29.85
N THR A 136 21.08 -16.71 -29.41
CA THR A 136 22.24 -16.14 -28.70
C THR A 136 22.13 -15.88 -27.19
N ASP A 137 22.99 -16.61 -26.49
CA ASP A 137 23.32 -16.53 -25.07
C ASP A 137 23.75 -15.11 -24.66
N ALA A 138 22.81 -14.31 -24.13
CA ALA A 138 23.12 -13.22 -23.20
C ALA A 138 21.84 -12.63 -22.60
N GLN A 139 21.70 -12.81 -21.28
CA GLN A 139 20.92 -11.97 -20.38
C GLN A 139 19.39 -12.06 -20.48
N GLU A 140 18.87 -13.21 -20.05
CA GLU A 140 17.66 -13.23 -19.21
C GLU A 140 17.98 -12.53 -17.87
N GLN A 141 18.19 -11.21 -17.89
CA GLN A 141 18.26 -10.43 -16.67
C GLN A 141 16.86 -10.46 -16.08
N GLY A 142 16.69 -11.27 -15.05
CA GLY A 142 15.50 -11.37 -14.19
C GLY A 142 15.19 -10.06 -13.47
N ALA A 143 14.87 -9.02 -14.22
CA ALA A 143 14.30 -7.79 -13.70
C ALA A 143 12.92 -8.16 -13.15
N LEU A 144 12.80 -8.15 -11.82
CA LEU A 144 11.48 -8.15 -11.21
C LEU A 144 10.83 -6.82 -11.65
N PRO A 145 9.74 -6.85 -12.43
CA PRO A 145 9.28 -5.67 -13.17
C PRO A 145 8.85 -4.51 -12.26
N TRP A 146 8.61 -4.81 -10.98
CA TRP A 146 8.05 -3.87 -10.03
C TRP A 146 9.04 -3.44 -8.94
N ILE A 147 10.23 -4.07 -8.89
CA ILE A 147 11.27 -3.76 -7.91
C ILE A 147 12.65 -4.22 -8.41
N SER A 148 13.60 -3.31 -8.57
CA SER A 148 14.92 -3.68 -9.14
C SER A 148 16.06 -3.56 -8.14
N ARG A 149 15.83 -2.96 -6.97
CA ARG A 149 16.86 -2.80 -5.93
C ARG A 149 16.57 -3.66 -4.69
N LEU A 150 17.58 -4.39 -4.22
CA LEU A 150 17.46 -5.23 -3.02
C LEU A 150 17.23 -4.39 -1.76
N GLU A 151 17.82 -3.19 -1.68
CA GLU A 151 17.62 -2.27 -0.57
C GLU A 151 16.18 -1.76 -0.51
N HIS A 152 15.58 -1.49 -1.66
CA HIS A 152 14.17 -1.11 -1.76
C HIS A 152 13.26 -2.29 -1.38
N ALA A 153 13.60 -3.52 -1.80
CA ALA A 153 12.88 -4.73 -1.39
C ALA A 153 12.92 -4.95 0.12
N ASN A 154 14.09 -4.71 0.74
CA ASN A 154 14.26 -4.80 2.18
C ASN A 154 13.43 -3.74 2.92
N TYR A 155 13.45 -2.49 2.45
CA TYR A 155 12.61 -1.41 2.99
C TYR A 155 11.12 -1.77 2.91
N LEU A 156 10.63 -2.18 1.74
CA LEU A 156 9.23 -2.54 1.56
C LEU A 156 8.81 -3.73 2.45
N GLY A 157 9.69 -4.72 2.62
CA GLY A 157 9.43 -5.84 3.54
C GLY A 157 9.17 -5.37 4.97
N ARG A 158 9.93 -4.39 5.47
CA ARG A 158 9.72 -3.78 6.78
C ARG A 158 8.41 -3.00 6.83
N GLU A 159 8.13 -2.19 5.81
CA GLU A 159 6.91 -1.40 5.73
C GLU A 159 5.65 -2.28 5.67
N PHE A 160 5.68 -3.39 4.94
CA PHE A 160 4.54 -4.32 4.88
C PHE A 160 4.25 -4.97 6.23
N VAL A 161 5.29 -5.33 7.00
CA VAL A 161 5.10 -5.87 8.36
C VAL A 161 4.52 -4.80 9.29
N ARG A 162 5.01 -3.56 9.22
CA ARG A 162 4.44 -2.45 10.01
C ARG A 162 2.98 -2.19 9.66
N ALA A 163 2.66 -2.17 8.37
CA ALA A 163 1.30 -2.01 7.86
C ALA A 163 0.39 -3.17 8.31
N GLU A 164 0.87 -4.42 8.24
CA GLU A 164 0.15 -5.60 8.74
C GLU A 164 -0.12 -5.48 10.25
N MET A 165 0.88 -5.12 11.04
CA MET A 165 0.71 -4.93 12.48
C MET A 165 -0.29 -3.81 12.80
N ALA A 166 -0.28 -2.71 12.07
CA ALA A 166 -1.25 -1.62 12.22
C ALA A 166 -2.67 -2.04 11.82
N LEU A 167 -2.81 -2.90 10.81
CA LEU A 167 -4.08 -3.49 10.41
C LEU A 167 -4.62 -4.46 11.47
N LEU A 168 -3.76 -5.30 12.05
CA LEU A 168 -4.11 -6.29 13.06
C LEU A 168 -4.46 -5.66 14.41
N THR A 169 -3.73 -4.61 14.82
CA THR A 169 -3.89 -3.95 16.12
C THR A 169 -4.87 -2.77 16.08
N GLY A 170 -5.30 -2.34 14.89
CA GLY A 170 -6.13 -1.15 14.73
C GLY A 170 -5.40 0.18 14.96
N THR A 171 -4.07 0.16 15.07
CA THR A 171 -3.25 1.37 15.23
C THR A 171 -3.06 2.10 13.90
N GLU A 172 -2.66 3.37 13.96
CA GLU A 172 -2.35 4.16 12.78
C GLU A 172 -1.09 3.63 12.08
N TYR A 173 -1.12 3.60 10.74
CA TYR A 173 0.03 3.29 9.92
C TYR A 173 0.48 4.58 9.21
N VAL A 174 1.75 4.91 9.37
CA VAL A 174 2.44 5.96 8.63
C VAL A 174 3.66 5.31 8.01
N GLN A 175 3.78 5.41 6.68
CA GLN A 175 4.95 4.95 5.95
C GLN A 175 6.15 5.84 6.31
N ASP A 176 7.31 5.22 6.55
CA ASP A 176 8.57 5.93 6.87
C ASP A 176 9.12 6.75 5.69
#